data_AF-A0A821JEX4-F1
#
_entry.id   AF-A0A821JEX4-F1
#
_cell.length_a   1.000
_cell.length_b   1.000
_cell.length_c   1.000
_cell.angle_alpha   90.00
_cell.angle_beta   90.00
_cell.angle_gamma   90.00
#
_symmetry.space_group_name_H-M   'P 1'
#
loop_
_entity.id
_entity.type
_entity.pdbx_description
1 polymer ?
#
loop_
_entity_poly.entity_id
_entity_poly.type
_entity_poly.pdbx_seq_one_letter_code
_entity_poly.pdbx_strand_id
1 'polypeptide(L)'
;NGNSITKHSHWLRSSLVRAIRYCTSVEDFNHERIYLEMTYLANGYSIDFIDKHIQHFLTFFDAKSLQQLPLDQHVYKKIRHRLFNFMREQRQYKEKKQESFKKNRRF
;
A
#
# COMPACT_ATOMS: atom_id res chain seq x y z
N ASN A 1 -8.08 -3.54 23.12
CA ASN A 1 -8.29 -2.78 21.87
C ASN A 1 -7.10 -2.75 20.88
N GLY A 2 -6.06 -3.60 20.99
CA GLY A 2 -4.96 -3.61 20.00
C GLY A 2 -5.28 -4.28 18.65
N ASN A 3 -6.32 -5.12 18.59
CA ASN A 3 -6.62 -5.96 17.42
C ASN A 3 -7.45 -5.25 16.33
N SER A 4 -8.15 -4.15 16.67
CA SER A 4 -8.86 -3.32 15.69
C SER A 4 -7.86 -2.44 14.94
N ILE A 5 -6.96 -1.78 15.66
CA ILE A 5 -5.96 -0.86 15.11
C ILE A 5 -5.08 -1.54 14.04
N THR A 6 -4.63 -2.77 14.30
CA THR A 6 -3.83 -3.55 13.34
C THR A 6 -4.63 -3.91 12.08
N LYS A 7 -5.88 -4.37 12.23
CA LYS A 7 -6.77 -4.69 11.09
C LYS A 7 -7.03 -3.47 10.22
N HIS A 8 -7.28 -2.31 10.81
CA HIS A 8 -7.52 -1.07 10.07
C HIS A 8 -6.26 -0.50 9.43
N SER A 9 -5.08 -0.71 10.02
CA SER A 9 -3.79 -0.43 9.38
C SER A 9 -3.57 -1.28 8.12
N HIS A 10 -3.88 -2.57 8.19
CA HIS A 10 -3.83 -3.47 7.03
C HIS A 10 -4.83 -3.07 5.94
N TRP A 11 -6.03 -2.62 6.34
CA TRP A 11 -7.04 -2.15 5.39
C TRP A 11 -6.59 -0.88 4.65
N LEU A 12 -5.92 0.06 5.33
CA LEU A 12 -5.47 1.31 4.73
C LEU A 12 -4.39 1.02 3.69
N ARG A 13 -3.40 0.22 4.10
CA ARG A 13 -2.33 -0.24 3.21
C ARG A 13 -2.91 -0.95 1.99
N SER A 14 -3.87 -1.86 2.17
CA SER A 14 -4.49 -2.59 1.06
C SER A 14 -5.26 -1.66 0.12
N SER A 15 -5.94 -0.66 0.66
CA SER A 15 -6.66 0.35 -0.10
C SER A 15 -5.71 1.23 -0.90
N LEU A 16 -4.58 1.64 -0.33
CA LEU A 16 -3.53 2.39 -1.04
C LEU A 16 -2.88 1.56 -2.15
N VAL A 17 -2.59 0.27 -1.91
CA VAL A 17 -2.13 -0.63 -2.98
C VAL A 17 -3.15 -0.71 -4.11
N ARG A 18 -4.44 -0.83 -3.77
CA ARG A 18 -5.53 -0.88 -4.75
C ARG A 18 -5.60 0.41 -5.56
N ALA A 19 -5.56 1.56 -4.90
CA ALA A 19 -5.56 2.88 -5.53
C ALA A 19 -4.42 3.00 -6.55
N ILE A 20 -3.18 2.67 -6.16
CA ILE A 20 -2.02 2.74 -7.06
C ILE A 20 -2.13 1.79 -8.26
N ARG A 21 -2.80 0.65 -8.13
CA ARG A 21 -2.99 -0.26 -9.25
C ARG A 21 -3.97 0.28 -10.29
N TYR A 22 -5.07 0.86 -9.85
CA TYR A 22 -6.16 1.28 -10.74
C TYR A 22 -6.02 2.74 -11.23
N CYS A 23 -5.47 3.64 -10.44
CA CYS A 23 -5.31 5.05 -10.81
C CYS A 23 -4.11 5.22 -11.75
N THR A 24 -4.32 5.49 -13.03
CA THR A 24 -3.21 5.64 -13.98
C THR A 24 -2.50 7.00 -13.87
N SER A 25 -3.23 8.03 -13.47
CA SER A 25 -2.70 9.37 -13.20
C SER A 25 -2.48 9.60 -11.70
N VAL A 26 -1.59 10.53 -11.37
CA VAL A 26 -1.40 10.97 -9.98
C VAL A 26 -2.61 11.73 -9.45
N GLU A 27 -3.37 12.36 -10.33
CA GLU A 27 -4.57 13.11 -9.99
C GLU A 27 -5.70 12.18 -9.53
N ASP A 28 -5.95 11.11 -10.28
CA ASP A 28 -6.90 10.05 -9.88
C ASP A 28 -6.49 9.43 -8.54
N PHE A 29 -5.19 9.20 -8.36
CA PHE A 29 -4.67 8.67 -7.11
C PHE A 29 -4.86 9.65 -5.94
N ASN A 30 -4.65 10.94 -6.15
CA ASN A 30 -4.85 11.96 -5.12
C ASN A 30 -6.33 12.06 -4.72
N HIS A 31 -7.26 11.98 -5.67
CA HIS A 31 -8.69 11.93 -5.36
C HIS A 31 -9.06 10.70 -4.53
N GLU A 32 -8.60 9.51 -4.95
CA GLU A 32 -8.84 8.27 -4.20
C GLU A 32 -8.18 8.33 -2.80
N ARG A 33 -6.97 8.90 -2.69
CA ARG A 33 -6.29 9.10 -1.39
C ARG A 33 -7.12 9.97 -0.46
N ILE A 34 -7.59 11.13 -0.93
CA ILE A 34 -8.43 12.04 -0.13
C ILE A 34 -9.73 11.34 0.29
N TYR A 35 -10.36 10.59 -0.62
CA TYR A 35 -11.55 9.80 -0.30
C TYR A 35 -11.28 8.77 0.81
N LEU A 36 -10.14 8.07 0.76
CA LEU A 36 -9.72 7.14 1.81
C LEU A 36 -9.46 7.86 3.14
N GLU A 37 -8.79 9.00 3.13
CA GLU A 37 -8.55 9.82 4.32
C GLU A 37 -9.87 10.23 4.98
N MET A 38 -10.81 10.77 4.21
CA MET A 38 -12.14 11.15 4.68
C MET A 38 -12.92 9.95 5.24
N THR A 39 -12.81 8.79 4.59
CA THR A 39 -13.45 7.56 5.07
C THR A 39 -12.89 7.16 6.44
N TYR A 40 -11.58 7.23 6.64
CA TYR A 40 -10.98 6.92 7.93
C TYR A 40 -11.34 7.95 9.00
N LEU A 41 -11.34 9.24 8.67
CA LEU A 41 -11.77 10.29 9.60
C LEU A 41 -13.22 10.08 10.06
N ALA A 42 -14.12 9.73 9.14
CA ALA A 42 -15.52 9.43 9.46
C ALA A 42 -15.67 8.20 10.37
N ASN A 43 -14.70 7.28 10.36
CA ASN A 43 -14.65 6.11 11.25
C ASN A 43 -13.96 6.41 12.60
N GLY A 44 -13.65 7.67 12.91
CA GLY A 44 -13.08 8.10 14.19
C GLY A 44 -11.56 7.94 14.30
N TYR A 45 -10.85 7.72 13.19
CA TYR A 45 -9.39 7.74 13.20
C TYR A 45 -8.86 9.17 13.23
N SER A 46 -7.77 9.42 13.95
CA SER A 46 -7.13 10.75 13.94
C SER A 46 -6.39 11.00 12.64
N ILE A 47 -6.26 12.28 12.28
CA ILE A 47 -5.42 12.73 11.15
C ILE A 47 -3.99 12.19 11.30
N ASP A 48 -3.39 12.32 12.49
CA ASP A 48 -2.05 11.81 12.77
C ASP A 48 -1.89 10.32 12.50
N PHE A 49 -2.91 9.51 12.82
CA PHE A 49 -2.89 8.07 12.56
C PHE A 49 -2.86 7.81 11.05
N ILE A 50 -3.72 8.51 10.29
CA ILE A 50 -3.86 8.34 8.85
C ILE A 50 -2.56 8.79 8.16
N ASP A 51 -2.08 9.99 8.48
CA ASP A 51 -0.86 10.56 7.91
C ASP A 51 0.34 9.66 8.17
N LYS A 52 0.53 9.20 9.41
CA LYS A 52 1.61 8.27 9.76
C LYS A 52 1.59 7.01 8.89
N HIS A 53 0.40 6.46 8.62
CA HIS A 53 0.27 5.23 7.84
C HIS A 53 0.45 5.45 6.35
N ILE A 54 -0.04 6.57 5.81
CA ILE A 54 0.18 6.96 4.41
C ILE A 54 1.66 7.24 4.19
N GLN A 55 2.31 8.00 5.07
CA GLN A 55 3.74 8.29 4.99
C GLN A 55 4.59 7.03 5.10
N HIS A 56 4.25 6.13 6.01
CA HIS A 56 4.92 4.83 6.12
C HIS A 56 4.75 3.98 4.87
N PHE A 57 3.56 3.97 4.27
CA PHE A 57 3.30 3.29 3.00
C PHE A 57 4.13 3.88 1.85
N LEU A 58 4.15 5.20 1.72
CA LEU A 58 4.91 5.90 0.69
C LEU A 58 6.40 5.68 0.86
N THR A 59 6.93 5.78 2.09
CA THR A 59 8.33 5.51 2.42
C THR A 59 8.73 4.06 2.12
N PHE A 60 7.84 3.11 2.34
CA PHE A 60 8.09 1.69 2.01
C PHE A 60 8.35 1.49 0.51
N PHE A 61 7.64 2.22 -0.35
CA PHE A 61 7.84 2.14 -1.81
C PHE A 61 8.83 3.19 -2.35
N ASP A 62 9.08 4.27 -1.62
CA ASP A 62 10.10 5.26 -1.93
C ASP A 62 11.03 5.53 -0.77
N ALA A 63 12.14 4.78 -0.78
CA ALA A 63 13.03 4.49 0.33
C ALA A 63 13.77 5.68 0.98
N LYS A 64 13.43 6.96 0.73
CA LYS A 64 14.10 8.11 1.37
C LYS A 64 13.47 9.51 1.19
N SER A 65 12.57 9.78 0.24
CA SER A 65 12.34 11.17 -0.22
C SER A 65 10.91 11.72 -0.23
N LEU A 66 9.91 10.93 0.13
CA LEU A 66 8.52 11.41 0.13
C LEU A 66 8.18 12.12 1.43
N GLN A 67 8.52 13.41 1.51
CA GLN A 67 8.09 14.27 2.62
C GLN A 67 6.88 15.13 2.28
N GLN A 68 6.43 15.16 1.02
CA GLN A 68 5.37 16.09 0.60
C GLN A 68 4.31 15.41 -0.27
N LEU A 69 3.06 15.63 0.14
CA LEU A 69 1.85 15.37 -0.63
C LEU A 69 1.28 16.73 -1.07
N PRO A 70 0.65 16.84 -2.25
CA PRO A 70 0.38 15.77 -3.23
C PRO A 70 1.65 15.31 -3.96
N LEU A 71 1.62 14.06 -4.44
CA LEU A 71 2.72 13.50 -5.23
C LEU A 71 2.83 14.18 -6.60
N ASP A 72 4.05 14.35 -7.11
CA ASP A 72 4.25 14.64 -8.53
C ASP A 72 4.07 13.37 -9.39
N GLN A 73 3.75 13.56 -10.67
CA GLN A 73 3.45 12.47 -11.60
C GLN A 73 4.66 11.55 -11.86
N HIS A 74 5.89 12.05 -11.78
CA HIS A 74 7.11 11.29 -12.00
C HIS A 74 7.39 10.36 -10.83
N VAL A 75 7.30 10.89 -9.61
CA VAL A 75 7.42 10.12 -8.37
C VAL A 75 6.30 9.11 -8.25
N TYR A 76 5.06 9.49 -8.61
CA TYR A 76 3.95 8.54 -8.66
C TYR A 76 4.23 7.35 -9.60
N LYS A 77 4.75 7.60 -10.81
CA LYS A 77 5.15 6.53 -11.74
C LYS A 77 6.23 5.61 -11.15
N LYS A 78 7.21 6.15 -10.43
CA LYS A 78 8.25 5.37 -9.74
C LYS A 78 7.65 4.45 -8.66
N ILE A 79 6.78 5.00 -7.82
CA ILE A 79 6.08 4.23 -6.78
C ILE A 79 5.26 3.12 -7.43
N ARG A 80 4.47 3.46 -8.45
CA ARG A 80 3.63 2.50 -9.20
C ARG A 80 4.48 1.37 -9.78
N HIS A 81 5.61 1.69 -10.41
CA HIS A 81 6.53 0.69 -10.94
C HIS A 81 7.10 -0.24 -9.84
N ARG A 82 7.59 0.32 -8.73
CA ARG A 82 8.11 -0.47 -7.60
C ARG A 82 7.04 -1.35 -6.97
N LEU A 83 5.82 -0.85 -6.84
CA LEU A 83 4.69 -1.63 -6.34
C LEU A 83 4.39 -2.83 -7.25
N PHE A 84 4.39 -2.64 -8.56
CA PHE A 84 4.22 -3.76 -9.49
C PHE A 84 5.36 -4.78 -9.41
N ASN A 85 6.62 -4.34 -9.31
CA ASN A 85 7.75 -5.24 -9.13
C ASN A 85 7.63 -6.05 -7.83
N PHE A 86 7.34 -5.37 -6.71
CA PHE A 86 7.11 -6.02 -5.42
C PHE A 86 5.99 -7.06 -5.50
N MET A 87 4.87 -6.75 -6.16
CA MET A 87 3.78 -7.72 -6.34
C MET A 87 4.20 -8.94 -7.16
N ARG A 88 5.02 -8.76 -8.21
CA ARG A 88 5.54 -9.86 -9.02
C ARG A 88 6.46 -10.75 -8.19
N GLU A 89 7.37 -10.17 -7.43
CA GLU A 89 8.27 -10.90 -6.52
C GLU A 89 7.50 -11.68 -5.46
N GLN A 90 6.49 -11.05 -4.84
CA GLN A 90 5.63 -11.71 -3.86
C GLN A 90 4.86 -12.90 -4.46
N ARG A 91 4.38 -12.77 -5.70
CA ARG A 91 3.72 -13.87 -6.40
C ARG A 91 4.68 -15.04 -6.64
N GLN A 92 5.87 -14.76 -7.17
CA GLN A 92 6.90 -15.77 -7.43
C GLN A 92 7.34 -16.47 -6.13
N TYR A 93 7.50 -15.72 -5.05
CA TYR A 93 7.84 -16.29 -3.74
C TYR A 93 6.75 -17.25 -3.24
N LYS A 94 5.47 -16.88 -3.38
CA LYS A 94 4.34 -17.75 -3.00
C LYS A 94 4.27 -19.02 -3.85
N GLU A 95 4.51 -18.91 -5.15
CA GLU A 95 4.54 -20.04 -6.08
C GLU A 95 5.66 -21.03 -5.68
N LYS A 96 6.90 -20.54 -5.49
CA LYS A 96 8.04 -21.37 -5.03
C LYS A 96 7.79 -22.03 -3.68
N LYS A 97 7.18 -21.30 -2.74
CA LYS A 97 6.82 -21.84 -1.43
C LYS A 97 5.78 -22.96 -1.57
N GLN A 98 4.73 -22.78 -2.37
CA GLN A 98 3.74 -23.84 -2.59
C GLN A 98 4.35 -25.09 -3.22
N GLU A 99 5.30 -24.93 -4.15
CA GLU A 99 6.03 -26.05 -4.75
C GLU A 99 6.88 -26.81 -3.72
N SER A 100 7.58 -26.10 -2.82
CA SER A 100 8.37 -26.76 -1.77
C SER A 100 7.49 -27.49 -0.75
N PHE A 101 6.33 -26.93 -0.36
CA PHE A 101 5.36 -27.63 0.49
C PHE A 101 4.77 -28.88 -0.17
N LYS A 102 4.49 -28.83 -1.48
CA LYS A 102 4.01 -30.02 -2.23
C LYS A 102 5.08 -31.11 -2.33
N LYS A 103 6.35 -30.74 -2.47
CA LYS A 103 7.47 -31.71 -2.48
C LYS A 103 7.66 -32.37 -1.11
N ASN A 104 7.62 -31.60 -0.02
CA ASN A 104 7.79 -32.15 1.34
C ASN A 104 6.63 -33.04 1.82
N ARG A 105 5.43 -32.96 1.22
CA ARG A 105 4.30 -33.85 1.53
C ARG A 105 4.31 -35.19 0.77
N ARG A 106 5.23 -35.36 -0.19
CA ARG A 106 5.35 -36.58 -1.00
C ARG A 106 6.41 -37.55 -0.48
N PHE A 107 7.03 -37.23 0.66
CA PHE A 107 7.95 -38.08 1.40
C PHE A 107 7.34 -38.41 2.76
#